data_AF-A0A4Q6F1S0-F1
#
_entry.id   AF-A0A4Q6F1S0-F1
#
_cell.length_a   1.000
_cell.length_b   1.000
_cell.length_c   1.000
_cell.angle_alpha   90.00
_cell.angle_beta   90.00
_cell.angle_gamma   90.00
#
_symmetry.space_group_name_H-M   'P 1'
#
loop_
_entity.id
_entity.type
_entity.pdbx_description
1 polymer ?
#
loop_
_entity_poly.entity_id
_entity_poly.type
_entity_poly.pdbx_seq_one_letter_code
_entity_poly.pdbx_strand_id
1 'polypeptide(L)'
;SVAGASHKAAEEGKGAVNQMLNSIQEINRGNIDIMVQSAESNEAFANIVKVIGEISNKTKVINDIVFQTKLLSFNASIEAARAGEQGKGFSVVAEEVGNLAMMSGNAAKEITELLEMSIVKVEKTVEDTKSKLENLIAASQKKIEVGMGTAHNCGAALDEIVKNVSDMSQLVSEIASASQEQAQGVEEITRSMNQLDQVTQQNASATQQAAEATDELNGQANQLQLMVRDLVQTVRGG
;
A
#
# COMPACT_ATOMS: atom_id res chain seq x y z
N SER A 1 20.06 19.29 -6.46
CA SER A 1 19.11 20.40 -6.20
C SER A 1 17.95 19.88 -5.38
N VAL A 2 17.19 20.75 -4.70
CA VAL A 2 15.96 20.35 -3.98
C VAL A 2 14.99 19.65 -4.94
N ALA A 3 14.85 20.14 -6.18
CA ALA A 3 14.04 19.50 -7.22
C ALA A 3 14.47 18.05 -7.51
N GLY A 4 15.76 17.79 -7.67
CA GLY A 4 16.26 16.42 -7.90
C GLY A 4 16.01 15.47 -6.74
N ALA A 5 16.12 15.96 -5.49
CA ALA A 5 15.81 15.17 -4.31
C ALA A 5 14.31 14.85 -4.20
N SER A 6 13.43 15.83 -4.44
CA SER A 6 11.98 15.65 -4.45
C SER A 6 11.52 14.70 -5.55
N HIS A 7 12.10 14.80 -6.75
CA HIS A 7 11.81 13.90 -7.87
C HIS A 7 12.20 12.45 -7.53
N LYS A 8 13.41 12.23 -6.99
CA LYS A 8 13.87 10.91 -6.56
C LYS A 8 12.98 10.32 -5.46
N ALA A 9 12.61 11.13 -4.46
CA ALA A 9 11.74 10.68 -3.37
C ALA A 9 10.33 10.30 -3.87
N ALA A 10 9.77 11.03 -4.83
CA ALA A 10 8.47 10.72 -5.41
C ALA A 10 8.51 9.43 -6.26
N GLU A 11 9.57 9.22 -7.05
CA GLU A 11 9.78 7.98 -7.81
C GLU A 11 10.02 6.77 -6.90
N GLU A 12 10.80 6.92 -5.83
CA GLU A 12 10.95 5.88 -4.79
C GLU A 12 9.59 5.56 -4.13
N GLY A 13 8.80 6.60 -3.84
CA GLY A 13 7.43 6.46 -3.35
C GLY A 13 6.53 5.67 -4.30
N LYS A 14 6.61 5.94 -5.61
CA LYS A 14 5.86 5.18 -6.64
C LYS A 14 6.29 3.73 -6.69
N GLY A 15 7.59 3.48 -6.58
CA GLY A 15 8.13 2.12 -6.46
C GLY A 15 7.51 1.37 -5.27
N ALA A 16 7.44 2.02 -4.11
CA ALA A 16 6.82 1.45 -2.92
C ALA A 16 5.30 1.20 -3.10
N VAL A 17 4.58 2.12 -3.75
CA VAL A 17 3.16 1.94 -4.06
C VAL A 17 2.93 0.77 -5.01
N ASN A 18 3.76 0.61 -6.04
CA ASN A 18 3.68 -0.52 -6.97
C ASN A 18 3.98 -1.85 -6.27
N GLN A 19 4.97 -1.89 -5.39
CA GLN A 19 5.23 -3.07 -4.56
C GLN A 19 4.02 -3.39 -3.66
N MET A 20 3.42 -2.37 -3.04
CA MET A 20 2.22 -2.53 -2.23
C MET A 20 1.05 -3.09 -3.06
N LEU A 21 0.82 -2.60 -4.29
CA LEU A 21 -0.22 -3.12 -5.19
C LEU A 21 0.01 -4.61 -5.50
N ASN A 22 1.25 -5.00 -5.81
CA ASN A 22 1.60 -6.40 -6.03
C ASN A 22 1.33 -7.24 -4.79
N SER A 23 1.73 -6.78 -3.59
CA SER A 23 1.45 -7.49 -2.35
C SER A 23 -0.06 -7.62 -2.08
N ILE A 24 -0.86 -6.60 -2.38
CA ILE A 24 -2.32 -6.68 -2.24
C ILE A 24 -2.91 -7.71 -3.20
N GLN A 25 -2.42 -7.80 -4.44
CA GLN A 25 -2.82 -8.84 -5.39
C GLN A 25 -2.44 -10.24 -4.92
N GLU A 26 -1.25 -10.41 -4.34
CA GLU A 26 -0.83 -11.68 -3.74
C GLU A 26 -1.72 -12.09 -2.56
N ILE A 27 -2.12 -11.13 -1.70
CA ILE A 27 -3.08 -11.40 -0.63
C ILE A 27 -4.43 -11.84 -1.22
N ASN A 28 -4.89 -11.19 -2.30
CA ASN A 28 -6.14 -11.59 -2.95
C ASN A 28 -6.07 -13.01 -3.51
N ARG A 29 -4.94 -13.38 -4.13
CA ARG A 29 -4.73 -14.76 -4.60
C ARG A 29 -4.66 -15.74 -3.42
N GLY A 30 -3.95 -15.39 -2.36
CA GLY A 30 -3.88 -16.19 -1.14
C GLY A 30 -5.25 -16.46 -0.52
N ASN A 31 -6.17 -15.49 -0.55
CA ASN A 31 -7.54 -15.71 -0.09
C ASN A 31 -8.27 -16.78 -0.93
N ILE A 32 -8.07 -16.79 -2.25
CA ILE A 32 -8.66 -17.79 -3.15
C ILE A 32 -8.05 -19.17 -2.86
N ASP A 33 -6.73 -19.24 -2.70
CA ASP A 33 -6.04 -20.50 -2.38
C ASP A 33 -6.53 -21.08 -1.05
N ILE A 34 -6.77 -20.23 -0.04
CA ILE A 34 -7.37 -20.65 1.24
C ILE A 34 -8.79 -21.22 1.04
N MET A 35 -9.60 -20.68 0.13
CA MET A 35 -10.92 -21.27 -0.18
C MET A 35 -10.80 -22.68 -0.73
N VAL A 36 -9.90 -22.86 -1.69
CA VAL A 36 -9.67 -24.15 -2.33
C VAL A 36 -9.20 -25.16 -1.28
N GLN A 37 -8.17 -24.81 -0.51
CA GLN A 37 -7.65 -25.68 0.54
C GLN A 37 -8.70 -26.00 1.62
N SER A 38 -9.55 -25.05 1.98
CA SER A 38 -10.63 -25.31 2.93
C SER A 38 -11.73 -26.21 2.36
N ALA A 39 -12.02 -26.12 1.05
CA ALA A 39 -12.95 -27.01 0.39
C ALA A 39 -12.44 -28.46 0.39
N GLU A 40 -11.15 -28.65 0.08
CA GLU A 40 -10.47 -29.95 0.17
C GLU A 40 -10.49 -30.51 1.61
N SER A 41 -10.25 -29.65 2.61
CA SER A 41 -10.34 -30.03 4.03
C SER A 41 -11.76 -30.49 4.42
N ASN A 42 -12.80 -29.80 3.92
CA ASN A 42 -14.18 -30.19 4.14
C ASN A 42 -14.53 -31.53 3.49
N GLU A 43 -13.95 -31.85 2.34
CA GLU A 43 -14.06 -33.17 1.72
C GLU A 43 -13.40 -34.25 2.58
N ALA A 44 -12.22 -33.97 3.16
CA ALA A 44 -11.57 -34.88 4.10
C ALA A 44 -12.45 -35.14 5.34
N PHE A 45 -13.12 -34.12 5.88
CA PHE A 45 -14.08 -34.31 6.98
C PHE A 45 -15.28 -35.16 6.58
N ALA A 46 -15.80 -35.03 5.35
CA ALA A 46 -16.86 -35.90 4.86
C ALA A 46 -16.42 -37.37 4.81
N ASN A 47 -15.16 -37.63 4.42
CA ASN A 47 -14.58 -38.97 4.48
C ASN A 47 -14.45 -39.48 5.92
N ILE A 48 -14.12 -38.63 6.90
CA ILE A 48 -14.09 -39.00 8.32
C ILE A 48 -15.48 -39.43 8.80
N VAL A 49 -16.53 -38.67 8.45
CA VAL A 49 -17.92 -39.03 8.80
C VAL A 49 -18.28 -40.41 8.24
N LYS A 50 -17.88 -40.70 6.99
CA LYS A 50 -18.09 -42.02 6.37
C LYS A 50 -17.42 -43.14 7.17
N VAL A 51 -16.14 -42.96 7.54
CA VAL A 51 -15.38 -43.95 8.32
C VAL A 51 -16.03 -44.16 9.70
N ILE A 52 -16.46 -43.10 10.38
CA ILE A 52 -17.16 -43.19 11.67
C ILE A 52 -18.47 -43.99 11.52
N GLY A 53 -19.21 -43.76 10.43
CA GLY A 53 -20.42 -44.52 10.11
C GLY A 53 -20.15 -46.02 9.88
N GLU A 54 -19.07 -46.36 9.18
CA GLU A 54 -18.64 -47.75 9.01
C GLU A 54 -18.28 -48.40 10.34
N ILE A 55 -17.54 -47.70 11.22
CA ILE A 55 -17.21 -48.18 12.57
C ILE A 55 -18.50 -48.39 13.37
N SER A 56 -19.44 -47.45 13.35
CA SER A 56 -20.73 -47.56 14.05
C SER A 56 -21.50 -48.81 13.62
N ASN A 57 -21.54 -49.12 12.32
CA ASN A 57 -22.15 -50.35 11.83
C ASN A 57 -21.44 -51.61 12.32
N LYS A 58 -20.10 -51.62 12.41
CA LYS A 58 -19.35 -52.74 12.98
C LYS A 58 -19.62 -52.89 14.48
N THR A 59 -19.73 -51.79 15.22
CA THR A 59 -20.09 -51.81 16.65
C THR A 59 -21.48 -52.39 16.89
N LYS A 60 -22.46 -52.10 16.01
CA LYS A 60 -23.79 -52.74 16.07
C LYS A 60 -23.71 -54.26 15.89
N VAL A 61 -22.92 -54.73 14.92
CA VAL A 61 -22.68 -56.18 14.74
C VAL A 61 -22.02 -56.80 15.97
N ILE A 62 -21.06 -56.10 16.61
CA ILE A 62 -20.45 -56.57 17.86
C ILE A 62 -21.49 -56.70 18.97
N ASN A 63 -22.39 -55.71 19.11
CA ASN A 63 -23.47 -55.77 20.08
C ASN A 63 -24.43 -56.96 19.81
N ASP A 64 -24.70 -57.29 18.55
CA ASP A 64 -25.49 -58.48 18.19
C ASP A 64 -24.77 -59.79 18.56
N ILE A 65 -23.47 -59.89 18.30
CA ILE A 65 -22.63 -61.03 18.70
C ILE A 65 -22.65 -61.19 20.23
N VAL A 66 -22.56 -60.09 20.97
CA VAL A 66 -22.67 -60.09 22.43
C VAL A 66 -24.00 -60.67 22.89
N PHE A 67 -25.11 -60.25 22.26
CA PHE A 67 -26.44 -60.75 22.63
C PHE A 67 -26.57 -62.26 22.36
N GLN A 68 -26.07 -62.73 21.21
CA GLN A 68 -26.03 -64.16 20.89
C GLN A 68 -25.16 -64.93 21.91
N THR A 69 -23.98 -64.41 22.26
CA THR A 69 -23.05 -65.02 23.22
C THR A 69 -23.70 -65.13 24.61
N LYS A 70 -24.43 -64.09 25.02
CA LYS A 70 -25.19 -64.08 26.28
C LYS A 70 -26.30 -65.15 26.30
N LEU A 71 -27.00 -65.36 25.18
CA LEU A 71 -28.01 -66.42 25.06
C LEU A 71 -27.38 -67.81 25.08
N LEU A 72 -26.25 -67.99 24.39
CA LEU A 72 -25.47 -69.23 24.38
C LEU A 72 -24.98 -69.59 25.80
N SER A 73 -24.45 -68.61 26.53
CA SER A 73 -23.96 -68.81 27.90
C SER A 73 -25.09 -69.12 28.87
N PHE A 74 -26.25 -68.47 28.71
CA PHE A 74 -27.45 -68.77 29.49
C PHE A 74 -27.95 -70.20 29.25
N ASN A 75 -28.04 -70.63 27.98
CA ASN A 75 -28.42 -72.00 27.63
C ASN A 75 -27.43 -73.04 28.19
N ALA A 76 -26.12 -72.74 28.11
CA ALA A 76 -25.08 -73.59 28.70
C ALA A 76 -25.20 -73.70 30.23
N SER A 77 -25.54 -72.61 30.91
CA SER A 77 -25.79 -72.60 32.36
C SER A 77 -27.00 -73.47 32.73
N ILE A 78 -28.10 -73.42 31.95
CA ILE A 78 -29.27 -74.27 32.14
C ILE A 78 -28.91 -75.76 31.96
N GLU A 79 -28.20 -76.10 30.90
CA GLU A 79 -27.84 -77.50 30.62
C GLU A 79 -26.81 -78.03 31.65
N ALA A 80 -25.92 -77.18 32.14
CA ALA A 80 -25.02 -77.48 33.25
C ALA A 80 -25.80 -77.76 34.55
N ALA A 81 -26.84 -76.98 34.86
CA ALA A 81 -27.72 -77.25 36.00
C ALA A 81 -28.47 -78.59 35.84
N ARG A 82 -28.87 -78.93 34.61
CA ARG A 82 -29.56 -80.18 34.27
C ARG A 82 -28.68 -81.43 34.43
N ALA A 83 -27.37 -81.29 34.20
CA ALA A 83 -26.38 -82.36 34.37
C ALA A 83 -26.00 -82.65 35.85
N GLY A 84 -26.56 -81.91 36.80
CA GLY A 84 -26.36 -82.15 38.24
C GLY A 84 -24.91 -81.98 38.70
N GLU A 85 -24.39 -82.93 39.47
CA GLU A 85 -23.01 -82.88 40.02
C GLU A 85 -21.92 -82.75 38.95
N GLN A 86 -22.13 -83.33 37.76
CA GLN A 86 -21.14 -83.31 36.68
C GLN A 86 -21.09 -81.97 35.92
N GLY A 87 -22.13 -81.13 36.06
CA GLY A 87 -22.24 -79.84 35.38
C GLY A 87 -21.76 -78.63 36.19
N LYS A 88 -21.43 -78.80 37.48
CA LYS A 88 -21.06 -77.68 38.38
C LYS A 88 -19.92 -76.81 37.83
N GLY A 89 -18.86 -77.43 37.28
CA GLY A 89 -17.74 -76.70 36.68
C GLY A 89 -18.13 -75.93 35.40
N PHE A 90 -18.98 -76.51 34.55
CA PHE A 90 -19.48 -75.86 33.34
C PHE A 90 -20.45 -74.70 33.65
N SER A 91 -21.22 -74.79 34.73
CA SER A 91 -22.12 -73.72 35.16
C SER A 91 -21.36 -72.43 35.48
N VAL A 92 -20.21 -72.54 36.17
CA VAL A 92 -19.38 -71.38 36.55
C VAL A 92 -18.79 -70.72 35.29
N VAL A 93 -18.28 -71.52 34.35
CA VAL A 93 -17.75 -70.99 33.08
C VAL A 93 -18.84 -70.29 32.28
N ALA A 94 -20.05 -70.86 32.23
CA ALA A 94 -21.18 -70.28 31.53
C ALA A 94 -21.64 -68.94 32.14
N GLU A 95 -21.62 -68.82 33.47
CA GLU A 95 -21.91 -67.56 34.17
C GLU A 95 -20.84 -66.49 33.87
N GLU A 96 -19.56 -66.86 33.91
CA GLU A 96 -18.45 -65.93 33.61
C GLU A 96 -18.48 -65.43 32.16
N VAL A 97 -18.77 -66.32 31.19
CA VAL A 97 -18.96 -65.95 29.79
C VAL A 97 -20.16 -65.00 29.62
N GLY A 98 -21.23 -65.22 30.39
CA GLY A 98 -22.40 -64.33 30.39
C GLY A 98 -22.10 -62.93 30.94
N ASN A 99 -21.31 -62.86 32.01
CA ASN A 99 -20.84 -61.60 32.59
C ASN A 99 -19.92 -60.85 31.61
N LEU A 100 -18.98 -61.54 30.96
CA LEU A 100 -18.10 -60.96 29.96
C LEU A 100 -18.87 -60.45 28.73
N ALA A 101 -19.89 -61.19 28.29
CA ALA A 101 -20.80 -60.74 27.24
C ALA A 101 -21.53 -59.46 27.66
N MET A 102 -22.09 -59.40 28.87
CA MET A 102 -22.75 -58.19 29.37
C MET A 102 -21.83 -56.98 29.39
N MET A 103 -20.60 -57.13 29.91
CA MET A 103 -19.58 -56.08 29.88
C MET A 103 -19.26 -55.61 28.46
N SER A 104 -19.07 -56.55 27.54
CA SER A 104 -18.77 -56.25 26.13
C SER A 104 -19.93 -55.50 25.44
N GLY A 105 -21.17 -55.82 25.78
CA GLY A 105 -22.36 -55.14 25.24
C GLY A 105 -22.50 -53.71 25.74
N ASN A 106 -22.21 -53.48 27.02
CA ASN A 106 -22.18 -52.13 27.58
C ASN A 106 -21.09 -51.28 26.90
N ALA A 107 -19.88 -51.83 26.73
CA ALA A 107 -18.81 -51.15 26.00
C ALA A 107 -19.19 -50.84 24.53
N ALA A 108 -19.86 -51.76 23.84
CA ALA A 108 -20.33 -51.53 22.47
C ALA A 108 -21.38 -50.40 22.40
N LYS A 109 -22.26 -50.29 23.40
CA LYS A 109 -23.21 -49.16 23.48
C LYS A 109 -22.51 -47.83 23.72
N GLU A 110 -21.59 -47.77 24.67
CA GLU A 110 -20.80 -46.56 24.96
C GLU A 110 -20.03 -46.09 23.72
N ILE A 111 -19.41 -47.03 22.97
CA ILE A 111 -18.75 -46.71 21.69
C ILE A 111 -19.76 -46.15 20.68
N THR A 112 -20.96 -46.71 20.59
CA THR A 112 -22.00 -46.22 19.67
C THR A 112 -22.40 -44.79 20.00
N GLU A 113 -22.62 -44.47 21.27
CA GLU A 113 -22.94 -43.12 21.74
C GLU A 113 -21.79 -42.13 21.44
N LEU A 114 -20.53 -42.53 21.68
CA LEU A 114 -19.36 -41.72 21.34
C LEU A 114 -19.25 -41.44 19.84
N LEU A 115 -19.54 -42.43 18.99
CA LEU A 115 -19.51 -42.28 17.53
C LEU A 115 -20.62 -41.35 17.05
N GLU A 116 -21.84 -41.47 17.58
CA GLU A 116 -22.95 -40.55 17.26
C GLU A 116 -22.61 -39.11 17.63
N MET A 117 -22.08 -38.87 18.83
CA MET A 117 -21.61 -37.55 19.23
C MET A 117 -20.46 -37.04 18.34
N SER A 118 -19.58 -37.95 17.88
CA SER A 118 -18.46 -37.59 17.00
C SER A 118 -18.92 -37.14 15.61
N ILE A 119 -19.94 -37.81 15.03
CA ILE A 119 -20.54 -37.40 13.75
C ILE A 119 -21.06 -35.97 13.86
N VAL A 120 -21.92 -35.70 14.85
CA VAL A 120 -22.51 -34.37 15.06
C VAL A 120 -21.43 -33.31 15.25
N LYS A 121 -20.34 -33.63 15.97
CA LYS A 121 -19.26 -32.69 16.21
C LYS A 121 -18.45 -32.39 14.95
N VAL A 122 -18.19 -33.38 14.10
CA VAL A 122 -17.49 -33.18 12.82
C VAL A 122 -18.36 -32.38 11.86
N GLU A 123 -19.64 -32.73 11.71
CA GLU A 123 -20.59 -31.98 10.86
C GLU A 123 -20.69 -30.51 11.28
N LYS A 124 -20.82 -30.26 12.59
CA LYS A 124 -20.81 -28.88 13.11
C LYS A 124 -19.49 -28.16 12.82
N THR A 125 -18.35 -28.85 12.91
CA THR A 125 -17.04 -28.25 12.62
C THR A 125 -16.93 -27.84 11.15
N VAL A 126 -17.45 -28.66 10.23
CA VAL A 126 -17.49 -28.34 8.79
C VAL A 126 -18.34 -27.10 8.55
N GLU A 127 -19.54 -27.05 9.13
CA GLU A 127 -20.45 -25.90 8.98
C GLU A 127 -19.86 -24.61 9.58
N ASP A 128 -19.34 -24.68 10.80
CA ASP A 128 -18.69 -23.55 11.48
C ASP A 128 -17.47 -23.05 10.69
N THR A 129 -16.69 -23.96 10.10
CA THR A 129 -15.50 -23.61 9.31
C THR A 129 -15.92 -22.92 8.01
N LYS A 130 -16.92 -23.46 7.31
CA LYS A 130 -17.45 -22.87 6.08
C LYS A 130 -17.96 -21.45 6.30
N SER A 131 -18.84 -21.26 7.30
CA SER A 131 -19.42 -19.95 7.58
C SER A 131 -18.38 -18.92 8.02
N LYS A 132 -17.43 -19.30 8.90
CA LYS A 132 -16.35 -18.39 9.32
C LYS A 132 -15.46 -17.99 8.14
N LEU A 133 -15.17 -18.94 7.25
CA LEU A 133 -14.33 -18.66 6.10
C LEU A 133 -15.01 -17.71 5.11
N GLU A 134 -16.27 -17.93 4.78
CA GLU A 134 -17.05 -17.03 3.92
C GLU A 134 -17.04 -15.60 4.46
N ASN A 135 -17.25 -15.43 5.77
CA ASN A 135 -17.22 -14.12 6.42
C ASN A 135 -15.82 -13.48 6.40
N LEU A 136 -14.76 -14.25 6.69
CA LEU A 136 -13.39 -13.75 6.68
C LEU A 136 -12.97 -13.30 5.28
N ILE A 137 -13.35 -14.05 4.25
CA ILE A 137 -12.99 -13.75 2.87
C ILE A 137 -13.75 -12.54 2.36
N ALA A 138 -15.06 -12.45 2.63
CA ALA A 138 -15.84 -11.26 2.28
C ALA A 138 -15.25 -10.00 2.94
N ALA A 139 -14.88 -10.08 4.22
CA ALA A 139 -14.22 -8.98 4.92
C ALA A 139 -12.84 -8.64 4.32
N SER A 140 -12.05 -9.66 3.97
CA SER A 140 -10.72 -9.50 3.36
C SER A 140 -10.81 -8.86 1.97
N GLN A 141 -11.74 -9.31 1.12
CA GLN A 141 -11.99 -8.74 -0.21
C GLN A 141 -12.33 -7.24 -0.14
N LYS A 142 -13.22 -6.85 0.78
CA LYS A 142 -13.57 -5.44 0.98
C LYS A 142 -12.35 -4.60 1.40
N LYS A 143 -11.50 -5.13 2.29
CA LYS A 143 -10.27 -4.43 2.71
C LYS A 143 -9.25 -4.32 1.58
N ILE A 144 -9.12 -5.35 0.76
CA ILE A 144 -8.27 -5.37 -0.44
C ILE A 144 -8.72 -4.30 -1.43
N GLU A 145 -10.01 -4.22 -1.71
CA GLU A 145 -10.57 -3.21 -2.61
C GLU A 145 -10.26 -1.78 -2.14
N VAL A 146 -10.51 -1.49 -0.86
CA VAL A 146 -10.17 -0.18 -0.25
C VAL A 146 -8.67 0.08 -0.28
N GLY A 147 -7.84 -0.94 0.00
CA GLY A 147 -6.39 -0.85 -0.04
C GLY A 147 -5.86 -0.55 -1.45
N MET A 148 -6.38 -1.24 -2.46
CA MET A 148 -6.05 -0.99 -3.86
C MET A 148 -6.44 0.41 -4.30
N GLY A 149 -7.65 0.86 -3.95
CA GLY A 149 -8.10 2.21 -4.28
C GLY A 149 -7.20 3.28 -3.65
N THR A 150 -6.82 3.10 -2.39
CA THR A 150 -5.92 4.03 -1.68
C THR A 150 -4.52 4.04 -2.29
N ALA A 151 -3.99 2.87 -2.64
CA ALA A 151 -2.70 2.73 -3.31
C ALA A 151 -2.69 3.44 -4.67
N HIS A 152 -3.73 3.24 -5.49
CA HIS A 152 -3.86 3.95 -6.77
C HIS A 152 -3.91 5.46 -6.61
N ASN A 153 -4.69 5.97 -5.66
CA ASN A 153 -4.77 7.41 -5.39
C ASN A 153 -3.41 7.97 -4.93
N CYS A 154 -2.67 7.22 -4.12
CA CYS A 154 -1.32 7.60 -3.69
C CYS A 154 -0.35 7.64 -4.89
N GLY A 155 -0.41 6.63 -5.77
CA GLY A 155 0.38 6.61 -7.01
C GLY A 155 0.09 7.83 -7.90
N ALA A 156 -1.17 8.17 -8.11
CA ALA A 156 -1.58 9.33 -8.90
C ALA A 156 -1.09 10.66 -8.29
N ALA A 157 -1.15 10.81 -6.97
CA ALA A 157 -0.62 11.99 -6.28
C ALA A 157 0.90 12.12 -6.45
N LEU A 158 1.62 11.00 -6.42
CA LEU A 158 3.07 11.00 -6.66
C LEU A 158 3.42 11.32 -8.12
N ASP A 159 2.63 10.85 -9.09
CA ASP A 159 2.77 11.25 -10.50
C ASP A 159 2.60 12.76 -10.69
N GLU A 160 1.62 13.35 -10.00
CA GLU A 160 1.41 14.81 -10.02
C GLU A 160 2.59 15.56 -9.40
N ILE A 161 3.15 15.07 -8.28
CA ILE A 161 4.35 15.64 -7.68
C ILE A 161 5.54 15.58 -8.64
N VAL A 162 5.78 14.44 -9.28
CA VAL A 162 6.86 14.26 -10.26
C VAL A 162 6.73 15.28 -11.40
N LYS A 163 5.52 15.46 -11.93
CA LYS A 163 5.22 16.45 -12.96
C LYS A 163 5.49 17.88 -12.47
N ASN A 164 4.93 18.27 -11.33
CA ASN A 164 5.08 19.62 -10.78
C ASN A 164 6.56 19.97 -10.51
N VAL A 165 7.36 19.01 -10.05
CA VAL A 165 8.81 19.20 -9.83
C VAL A 165 9.55 19.38 -11.16
N SER A 166 9.14 18.66 -12.21
CA SER A 166 9.69 18.84 -13.56
C SER A 166 9.40 20.23 -14.10
N ASP A 167 8.15 20.68 -14.01
CA ASP A 167 7.73 22.01 -14.47
C ASP A 167 8.47 23.12 -13.69
N MET A 168 8.64 22.95 -12.38
CA MET A 168 9.42 23.87 -11.56
C MET A 168 10.90 23.92 -11.98
N SER A 169 11.51 22.78 -12.32
CA SER A 169 12.88 22.73 -12.81
C SER A 169 13.04 23.49 -14.12
N GLN A 170 12.06 23.41 -15.02
CA GLN A 170 12.04 24.16 -16.27
C GLN A 170 11.95 25.66 -16.03
N LEU A 171 11.02 26.10 -15.16
CA LEU A 171 10.88 27.52 -14.81
C LEU A 171 12.14 28.10 -14.17
N VAL A 172 12.82 27.35 -13.30
CA VAL A 172 14.09 27.80 -12.71
C VAL A 172 15.18 27.95 -13.78
N SER A 173 15.21 27.08 -14.78
CA SER A 173 16.15 27.19 -15.91
C SER A 173 15.88 28.43 -16.76
N GLU A 174 14.61 28.75 -17.00
CA GLU A 174 14.20 29.97 -17.72
C GLU A 174 14.55 31.23 -16.94
N ILE A 175 14.30 31.26 -15.62
CA ILE A 175 14.68 32.37 -14.74
C ILE A 175 16.20 32.58 -14.74
N ALA A 176 16.98 31.50 -14.67
CA ALA A 176 18.44 31.59 -14.71
C ALA A 176 18.93 32.21 -16.03
N SER A 177 18.33 31.81 -17.15
CA SER A 177 18.66 32.35 -18.48
C SER A 177 18.28 33.84 -18.59
N ALA A 178 17.07 34.21 -18.16
CA ALA A 178 16.62 35.60 -18.15
C ALA A 178 17.46 36.49 -17.21
N SER A 179 17.89 35.94 -16.06
CA SER A 179 18.77 36.66 -15.12
C SER A 179 20.15 36.92 -15.74
N GLN A 180 20.65 35.98 -16.55
CA GLN A 180 21.91 36.16 -17.27
C GLN A 180 21.80 37.24 -18.35
N GLU A 181 20.71 37.26 -19.12
CA GLU A 181 20.44 38.32 -20.11
C GLU A 181 20.28 39.69 -19.44
N GLN A 182 19.56 39.76 -18.31
CA GLN A 182 19.41 40.99 -17.54
C GLN A 182 20.75 41.51 -17.02
N ALA A 183 21.61 40.63 -16.48
CA ALA A 183 22.94 41.03 -16.04
C ALA A 183 23.75 41.66 -17.17
N GLN A 184 23.69 41.06 -18.37
CA GLN A 184 24.37 41.57 -19.56
C GLN A 184 23.78 42.92 -20.03
N GLY A 185 22.45 43.06 -20.01
CA GLY A 185 21.78 44.33 -20.31
C GLY A 185 22.13 45.44 -19.32
N VAL A 186 22.28 45.13 -18.03
CA VAL A 186 22.72 46.10 -17.01
C VAL A 186 24.16 46.56 -17.25
N GLU A 187 25.06 45.68 -17.69
CA GLU A 187 26.42 46.07 -18.09
C GLU A 187 26.41 47.05 -19.26
N GLU A 188 25.60 46.81 -20.29
CA GLU A 188 25.45 47.71 -21.44
C GLU A 188 24.86 49.08 -21.06
N ILE A 189 23.85 49.10 -20.17
CA ILE A 189 23.27 50.34 -19.64
C ILE A 189 24.33 51.13 -18.89
N THR A 190 25.11 50.46 -18.04
CA THR A 190 26.17 51.09 -17.25
C THR A 190 27.24 51.71 -18.17
N ARG A 191 27.61 51.01 -19.25
CA ARG A 191 28.53 51.55 -20.26
C ARG A 191 27.96 52.79 -20.95
N SER A 192 26.69 52.75 -21.32
CA SER A 192 25.99 53.89 -21.95
C SER A 192 25.87 55.09 -21.02
N MET A 193 25.60 54.86 -19.73
CA MET A 193 25.55 55.90 -18.71
C MET A 193 26.90 56.60 -18.53
N ASN A 194 28.01 55.84 -18.52
CA ASN A 194 29.35 56.42 -18.46
C ASN A 194 29.66 57.29 -19.70
N GLN A 195 29.20 56.88 -20.89
CA GLN A 195 29.34 57.69 -22.10
C GLN A 195 28.49 58.98 -22.03
N LEU A 196 27.25 58.89 -21.55
CA LEU A 196 26.40 60.06 -21.34
C LEU A 196 27.00 61.04 -20.33
N ASP A 197 27.60 60.53 -19.24
CA ASP A 197 28.30 61.37 -18.26
C ASP A 197 29.48 62.12 -18.92
N GLN A 198 30.27 61.42 -19.74
CA GLN A 198 31.40 62.03 -20.47
C GLN A 198 30.93 63.13 -21.45
N VAL A 199 29.86 62.87 -22.21
CA VAL A 199 29.29 63.87 -23.13
C VAL A 199 28.68 65.04 -22.34
N THR A 200 28.06 64.79 -21.19
CA THR A 200 27.50 65.84 -20.33
C THR A 200 28.61 66.75 -19.80
N GLN A 201 29.76 66.20 -19.38
CA GLN A 201 30.93 66.99 -18.99
C GLN A 201 31.51 67.78 -20.16
N GLN A 202 31.61 67.19 -21.36
CA GLN A 202 32.05 67.90 -22.56
C GLN A 202 31.11 69.06 -22.93
N ASN A 203 29.79 68.84 -22.87
CA ASN A 203 28.79 69.89 -23.12
C ASN A 203 28.91 71.04 -22.13
N ALA A 204 29.14 70.75 -20.84
CA ALA A 204 29.39 71.77 -19.83
C ALA A 204 30.65 72.60 -20.17
N SER A 205 31.76 71.94 -20.52
CA SER A 205 33.00 72.62 -20.93
C SER A 205 32.83 73.44 -22.21
N ALA A 206 32.12 72.92 -23.21
CA ALA A 206 31.86 73.64 -24.46
C ALA A 206 30.97 74.87 -24.20
N THR A 207 29.98 74.75 -23.32
CA THR A 207 29.13 75.88 -22.89
C THR A 207 29.95 76.95 -22.18
N GLN A 208 30.91 76.55 -21.35
CA GLN A 208 31.84 77.47 -20.68
C GLN A 208 32.69 78.25 -21.71
N GLN A 209 33.32 77.54 -22.65
CA GLN A 209 34.12 78.16 -23.72
C GLN A 209 33.28 79.08 -24.61
N ALA A 210 32.04 78.69 -24.92
CA ALA A 210 31.12 79.52 -25.70
C ALA A 210 30.75 80.81 -24.95
N ALA A 211 30.56 80.75 -23.64
CA ALA A 211 30.33 81.93 -22.81
C ALA A 211 31.56 82.86 -22.81
N GLU A 212 32.76 82.32 -22.63
CA GLU A 212 34.02 83.09 -22.70
C GLU A 212 34.21 83.76 -24.06
N ALA A 213 33.99 83.04 -25.16
CA ALA A 213 34.06 83.59 -26.50
C ALA A 213 32.99 84.69 -26.73
N THR A 214 31.81 84.54 -26.13
CA THR A 214 30.75 85.57 -26.19
C THR A 214 31.17 86.84 -25.44
N ASP A 215 31.80 86.70 -24.27
CA ASP A 215 32.36 87.85 -23.53
C ASP A 215 33.48 88.54 -24.30
N GLU A 216 34.38 87.77 -24.93
CA GLU A 216 35.47 88.30 -25.73
C GLU A 216 34.94 89.05 -26.98
N LEU A 217 33.97 88.47 -27.69
CA LEU A 217 33.28 89.12 -28.81
C LEU A 217 32.57 90.41 -28.39
N ASN A 218 31.94 90.43 -27.21
CA ASN A 218 31.32 91.63 -26.66
C ASN A 218 32.37 92.71 -26.35
N GLY A 219 33.52 92.33 -25.77
CA GLY A 219 34.67 93.20 -25.58
C GLY A 219 35.17 93.82 -26.88
N GLN A 220 35.38 93.00 -27.92
CA GLN A 220 35.81 93.46 -29.24
C GLN A 220 34.79 94.39 -29.91
N ALA A 221 33.49 94.08 -29.80
CA ALA A 221 32.42 94.93 -30.31
C ALA A 221 32.42 96.31 -29.63
N ASN A 222 32.58 96.37 -28.31
CA ASN A 222 32.73 97.62 -27.56
C ASN A 222 33.96 98.40 -28.01
N GLN A 223 35.09 97.72 -28.24
CA GLN A 223 36.32 98.36 -28.69
C GLN A 223 36.21 98.90 -30.12
N LEU A 224 35.59 98.16 -31.04
CA LEU A 224 35.23 98.64 -32.37
C LEU A 224 34.31 99.87 -32.29
N GLN A 225 33.31 99.85 -31.40
CA GLN A 225 32.42 100.99 -31.19
C GLN A 225 33.18 102.23 -30.68
N LEU A 226 34.15 102.05 -29.77
CA LEU A 226 35.05 103.12 -29.32
C LEU A 226 35.92 103.66 -30.45
N MET A 227 36.55 102.79 -31.26
CA MET A 227 37.36 103.21 -32.41
C MET A 227 36.54 103.96 -33.45
N VAL A 228 35.32 103.50 -33.76
CA VAL A 228 34.40 104.22 -34.65
C VAL A 228 34.01 105.57 -34.06
N ARG A 229 33.76 105.65 -32.74
CA ARG A 229 33.46 106.92 -32.06
C ARG A 229 34.64 107.90 -32.14
N ASP A 230 35.86 107.41 -31.93
CA ASP A 230 37.10 108.20 -31.99
C ASP A 230 37.39 108.67 -33.42
N LEU A 231 37.21 107.78 -34.41
CA LEU A 231 37.27 108.13 -35.83
C LEU A 231 36.22 109.20 -36.18
N VAL A 232 34.98 109.07 -35.70
CA VAL A 232 33.93 110.07 -35.90
C VAL A 232 34.28 111.40 -35.23
N GLN A 233 34.90 111.41 -34.04
CA GLN A 233 35.41 112.64 -33.41
C GLN A 233 36.55 113.27 -34.23
N THR A 234 37.50 112.47 -34.70
CA THR A 234 38.63 112.93 -35.53
C THR A 234 38.16 113.51 -36.86
N VAL A 235 37.14 112.89 -37.47
CA VAL A 235 36.52 113.36 -38.73
C VAL A 235 35.60 114.58 -38.50
N ARG A 236 35.11 114.80 -37.27
CA ARG A 236 34.21 115.93 -36.92
C ARG A 236 34.91 117.08 -36.17
N GLY A 237 36.21 117.02 -35.89
CA GLY A 237 36.99 118.20 -35.48
C GLY A 237 38.34 117.92 -34.81
N GLY A 238 39.46 117.76 -35.51
CA GLY A 238 39.65 117.75 -36.97
C GLY A 238 39.44 119.08 -37.67
#